data_AF-A0AAW7S3Z4-F1
#
_entry.id   AF-A0AAW7S3Z4-F1
#
_cell.length_a   1.000
_cell.length_b   1.000
_cell.length_c   1.000
_cell.angle_alpha   90.00
_cell.angle_beta   90.00
_cell.angle_gamma   90.00
#
_symmetry.space_group_name_H-M   'P 1'
#
loop_
_entity.id
_entity.type
_entity.pdbx_description
1 polymer ?
#
loop_
_entity_poly.entity_id
_entity_poly.type
_entity_poly.pdbx_seq_one_letter_code
_entity_poly.pdbx_strand_id
1 'polypeptide(L)'
;MSVSYNAQNRSWEYGRAMISRHHRHLGVLSALMQSAIDTLPAADHDLAFAIARTDIALRALLRHLDGVVVGHDGSPDSAHGVREHHVIALEKFRSPSFRHCLPLSPIFRESDILRGAIFEPLGVAGTPAPYPDTCFWGHGHECADDFTFRVDERADAIYLCQHAGGPFMAERDVTADLLRFLKRRGTTAYVGAIVLADKLTLVKAMLEAGFRITAYLPAWHWSRGARYDCLLLARRDNGFASKNGLDAHIDGLDAAYREIGQRILST
;
A
#
# COMPACT_ATOMS: atom_id res chain seq x y z
N MET A 1 20.93 4.33 0.49
CA MET A 1 19.59 4.69 -0.02
C MET A 1 19.33 3.84 -1.24
N SER A 2 18.12 3.30 -1.40
CA SER A 2 17.73 2.61 -2.62
C SER A 2 16.67 3.39 -3.35
N VAL A 3 16.77 3.38 -4.68
CA VAL A 3 15.71 3.76 -5.59
C VAL A 3 15.50 2.59 -6.54
N SER A 4 14.24 2.22 -6.77
CA SER A 4 13.90 1.13 -7.67
C SER A 4 12.70 1.47 -8.53
N TYR A 5 12.78 1.09 -9.81
CA TYR A 5 11.66 1.19 -10.74
C TYR A 5 10.95 -0.16 -10.84
N ASN A 6 9.64 -0.15 -10.66
CA ASN A 6 8.77 -1.29 -10.93
C ASN A 6 8.11 -1.09 -12.31
N ALA A 7 8.59 -1.84 -13.31
CA ALA A 7 8.09 -1.75 -14.68
C ALA A 7 6.63 -2.22 -14.84
N GLN A 8 6.18 -3.18 -14.03
CA GLN A 8 4.80 -3.69 -14.07
C GLN A 8 3.79 -2.59 -13.69
N ASN A 9 4.18 -1.73 -12.75
CA ASN A 9 3.32 -0.69 -12.20
C ASN A 9 3.71 0.73 -12.59
N ARG A 10 4.76 0.87 -13.41
CA ARG A 10 5.35 2.16 -13.81
C ARG A 10 5.50 3.09 -12.61
N SER A 11 6.21 2.60 -11.60
CA SER A 11 6.34 3.30 -10.33
C SER A 11 7.76 3.33 -9.82
N TRP A 12 8.14 4.45 -9.23
CA TRP A 12 9.40 4.66 -8.53
C TRP A 12 9.18 4.53 -7.02
N GLU A 13 9.94 3.64 -6.40
CA GLU A 13 10.03 3.54 -4.93
C GLU A 13 11.30 4.23 -4.45
N TYR A 14 11.17 5.16 -3.50
CA TYR A 14 12.29 5.77 -2.78
C TYR A 14 12.36 5.28 -1.35
N GLY A 15 13.58 5.13 -0.83
CA GLY A 15 13.81 5.00 0.61
C GLY A 15 14.52 3.72 1.00
N ARG A 16 14.01 3.05 2.04
CA ARG A 16 14.61 1.90 2.77
C ARG A 16 15.97 2.14 3.44
N ALA A 17 16.48 3.37 3.45
CA ALA A 17 17.73 3.71 4.12
C ALA A 17 17.52 3.84 5.64
N MET A 18 18.42 3.24 6.41
CA MET A 18 18.52 3.47 7.86
C MET A 18 19.81 4.26 8.12
N ILE A 19 19.70 5.35 8.89
CA ILE A 19 20.87 6.07 9.39
C ILE A 19 20.97 5.84 10.90
N SER A 20 22.16 5.44 11.34
CA SER A 20 22.46 5.25 12.76
C SER A 20 22.16 6.53 13.55
N ARG A 21 21.75 6.38 14.82
CA ARG A 21 21.36 7.52 15.67
C ARG A 21 22.43 8.62 15.72
N HIS A 22 23.70 8.23 15.77
CA HIS A 22 24.84 9.15 15.77
C HIS A 22 24.97 10.02 14.52
N HIS A 23 24.41 9.61 13.37
CA HIS A 23 24.56 10.34 12.10
C HIS A 23 23.27 11.06 11.67
N ARG A 24 22.19 10.99 12.46
CA ARG A 24 20.89 11.60 12.12
C ARG A 24 20.94 13.12 11.99
N HIS A 25 21.83 13.77 12.74
CA HIS A 25 21.96 15.24 12.75
C HIS A 25 22.87 15.78 11.65
N LEU A 26 23.56 14.92 10.89
CA LEU A 26 24.56 15.32 9.91
C LEU A 26 23.97 15.63 8.52
N GLY A 27 22.65 15.55 8.34
CA GLY A 27 21.98 15.84 7.07
C GLY A 27 22.25 14.83 5.94
N VAL A 28 23.03 13.77 6.20
CA VAL A 28 23.42 12.75 5.20
C VAL A 28 22.19 12.09 4.55
N LEU A 29 21.12 11.85 5.31
CA LEU A 29 19.89 11.27 4.76
C LEU A 29 19.28 12.20 3.70
N SER A 30 19.13 13.48 4.05
CA SER A 30 18.56 14.51 3.17
C SER A 30 19.39 14.70 1.91
N ALA A 31 20.72 14.76 2.03
CA ALA A 31 21.61 14.89 0.87
C ALA A 31 21.49 13.70 -0.08
N LEU A 32 21.45 12.47 0.45
CA LEU A 32 21.24 11.27 -0.35
C LEU A 32 19.84 11.24 -0.99
N MET A 33 18.81 11.68 -0.26
CA MET A 33 17.43 11.77 -0.77
C MET A 33 17.34 12.71 -1.96
N GLN A 34 17.86 13.92 -1.79
CA GLN A 34 17.87 14.93 -2.82
C GLN A 34 18.60 14.44 -4.07
N SER A 35 19.83 13.91 -3.90
CA SER A 35 20.59 13.37 -5.03
C SER A 35 19.86 12.25 -5.75
N ALA A 36 19.14 11.40 -5.04
CA ALA A 36 18.38 10.31 -5.64
C ALA A 36 17.17 10.83 -6.43
N ILE A 37 16.42 11.78 -5.86
CA ILE A 37 15.25 12.40 -6.48
C ILE A 37 15.64 13.19 -7.74
N ASP A 38 16.70 14.00 -7.67
CA ASP A 38 17.15 14.86 -8.78
C ASP A 38 17.62 14.08 -10.02
N THR A 39 18.05 12.84 -9.84
CA THR A 39 18.59 12.01 -10.92
C THR A 39 17.52 11.18 -11.64
N LEU A 40 16.27 11.23 -11.20
CA LEU A 40 15.23 10.40 -11.79
C LEU A 40 14.65 10.99 -13.07
N PRO A 41 14.49 10.16 -14.11
CA PRO A 41 13.67 10.52 -15.25
C PRO A 41 12.20 10.43 -14.82
N ALA A 42 11.66 11.51 -14.24
CA ALA A 42 10.24 11.58 -13.96
C ALA A 42 9.50 11.73 -15.31
N ALA A 43 8.84 10.65 -15.74
CA ALA A 43 7.89 10.74 -16.83
C ALA A 43 6.52 11.13 -16.26
N ASP A 44 5.74 11.95 -16.98
CA ASP A 44 4.45 12.54 -16.54
C ASP A 44 3.33 11.52 -16.19
N HIS A 45 3.63 10.22 -16.19
CA HIS A 45 2.71 9.11 -15.94
C HIS A 45 3.22 8.12 -14.89
N ASP A 46 4.39 8.34 -14.30
CA ASP A 46 4.94 7.45 -13.28
C ASP A 46 4.42 7.80 -11.88
N LEU A 47 4.11 6.76 -11.11
CA LEU A 47 3.74 6.88 -9.70
C LEU A 47 5.02 6.90 -8.86
N ALA A 48 5.23 7.92 -8.06
CA ALA A 48 6.35 8.02 -7.13
C ALA A 48 5.86 7.81 -5.69
N PHE A 49 6.52 6.94 -4.93
CA PHE A 49 6.16 6.68 -3.54
C PHE A 49 7.35 6.32 -2.67
N ALA A 50 7.20 6.50 -1.37
CA ALA A 50 8.24 6.18 -0.42
C ALA A 50 7.71 5.54 0.86
N ILE A 51 8.60 4.79 1.51
CA ILE A 51 8.31 4.10 2.77
C ILE A 51 9.24 4.67 3.85
N ALA A 52 8.66 5.29 4.88
CA ALA A 52 9.40 5.89 5.99
C ALA A 52 9.19 5.10 7.29
N ARG A 53 10.30 4.70 7.93
CA ARG A 53 10.28 3.88 9.16
C ARG A 53 10.19 4.66 10.47
N THR A 54 10.45 5.96 10.41
CA THR A 54 10.49 6.87 11.58
C THR A 54 10.02 8.26 11.17
N ASP A 55 9.53 9.05 12.10
CA ASP A 55 9.14 10.44 11.85
C ASP A 55 10.32 11.31 11.33
N ILE A 56 11.55 11.08 11.80
CA ILE A 56 12.73 11.80 11.27
C ILE A 56 12.93 11.49 9.78
N ALA A 57 12.80 10.22 9.40
CA ALA A 57 12.94 9.80 8.00
C ALA A 57 11.80 10.38 7.14
N LEU A 58 10.57 10.40 7.67
CA LEU A 58 9.42 11.00 6.98
C LEU A 58 9.63 12.50 6.79
N ARG A 59 10.05 13.24 7.81
CA ARG A 59 10.31 14.68 7.71
C ARG A 59 11.47 15.01 6.77
N ALA A 60 12.51 14.17 6.74
CA ALA A 60 13.57 14.31 5.74
C ALA A 60 13.03 14.07 4.33
N LEU A 61 12.18 13.05 4.15
CA LEU A 61 11.55 12.74 2.87
C LEU A 61 10.68 13.87 2.34
N LEU A 62 9.76 14.35 3.18
CA LEU A 62 8.77 15.37 2.81
C LEU A 62 9.37 16.76 2.57
N ARG A 63 10.64 16.98 2.94
CA ARG A 63 11.37 18.21 2.54
C ARG A 63 11.77 18.22 1.07
N HIS A 64 11.93 17.04 0.48
CA HIS A 64 12.45 16.87 -0.87
C HIS A 64 11.40 16.32 -1.84
N LEU A 65 10.41 15.60 -1.30
CA LEU A 65 9.27 15.07 -2.02
C LEU A 65 8.00 15.75 -1.50
N ASP A 66 7.27 16.44 -2.37
CA ASP A 66 5.97 16.99 -2.01
C ASP A 66 4.97 15.83 -2.01
N GLY A 67 4.70 15.27 -0.84
CA GLY A 67 3.98 14.01 -0.72
C GLY A 67 2.94 13.96 0.40
N VAL A 68 2.08 12.96 0.29
CA VAL A 68 0.93 12.75 1.16
C VAL A 68 1.05 11.36 1.76
N VAL A 69 0.92 11.24 3.08
CA VAL A 69 0.89 9.95 3.75
C VAL A 69 -0.47 9.29 3.51
N VAL A 70 -0.45 8.09 2.95
CA VAL A 70 -1.66 7.36 2.52
C VAL A 70 -1.87 6.04 3.26
N GLY A 71 -1.09 5.78 4.31
CA GLY A 71 -1.25 4.62 5.17
C GLY A 71 0.08 4.07 5.65
N HIS A 72 0.09 2.79 5.98
CA HIS A 72 1.28 2.09 6.44
C HIS A 72 1.29 0.62 6.05
N ASP A 73 2.46 -0.01 6.13
CA ASP A 73 2.69 -1.40 5.74
C ASP A 73 2.09 -2.45 6.69
N GLY A 74 1.61 -2.05 7.88
CA GLY A 74 1.01 -2.98 8.84
C GLY A 74 2.03 -3.72 9.70
N SER A 75 3.26 -3.22 9.80
CA SER A 75 4.32 -3.71 10.71
C SER A 75 4.77 -5.18 10.50
N PRO A 76 5.08 -5.60 9.26
CA PRO A 76 5.66 -6.91 9.01
C PRO A 76 7.07 -7.01 9.63
N ASP A 77 7.87 -5.96 9.51
CA ASP A 77 9.28 -5.96 9.89
C ASP A 77 9.50 -5.75 11.38
N SER A 78 10.65 -6.24 11.87
CA SER A 78 11.13 -5.99 13.23
C SER A 78 12.51 -5.34 13.26
N ALA A 79 12.75 -4.50 14.27
CA ALA A 79 14.06 -3.96 14.62
C ALA A 79 14.31 -4.22 16.11
N HIS A 80 15.45 -4.83 16.44
CA HIS A 80 15.81 -5.18 17.83
C HIS A 80 14.70 -5.95 18.58
N GLY A 81 14.01 -6.86 17.87
CA GLY A 81 12.93 -7.69 18.45
C GLY A 81 11.57 -6.98 18.58
N VAL A 82 11.44 -5.74 18.13
CA VAL A 82 10.18 -4.97 18.16
C VAL A 82 9.66 -4.80 16.74
N ARG A 83 8.40 -5.12 16.49
CA ARG A 83 7.74 -4.83 15.20
C ARG A 83 7.61 -3.33 15.00
N GLU A 84 7.77 -2.84 13.78
CA GLU A 84 7.72 -1.40 13.49
C GLU A 84 6.74 -1.10 12.35
N HIS A 85 5.91 -0.06 12.51
CA HIS A 85 5.11 0.45 11.40
C HIS A 85 5.97 1.30 10.47
N HIS A 86 5.78 1.14 9.17
CA HIS A 86 6.34 2.03 8.18
C HIS A 86 5.24 2.73 7.39
N VAL A 87 5.27 4.05 7.36
CA VAL A 87 4.28 4.84 6.63
C VAL A 87 4.60 4.88 5.15
N ILE A 88 3.55 4.85 4.33
CA ILE A 88 3.61 4.95 2.88
C ILE A 88 3.21 6.37 2.51
N ALA A 89 4.08 7.08 1.79
CA ALA A 89 3.80 8.40 1.25
C ALA A 89 3.85 8.37 -0.27
N LEU A 90 2.86 8.97 -0.93
CA LEU A 90 2.84 9.16 -2.39
C LEU A 90 3.27 10.58 -2.73
N GLU A 91 4.04 10.75 -3.80
CA GLU A 91 4.29 12.08 -4.37
C GLU A 91 3.02 12.64 -5.00
N LYS A 92 2.82 13.95 -4.87
CA LYS A 92 1.70 14.65 -5.52
C LYS A 92 1.81 14.59 -7.04
N PHE A 93 0.67 14.43 -7.69
CA PHE A 93 0.57 14.50 -9.13
C PHE A 93 0.51 15.96 -9.58
N ARG A 94 1.59 16.51 -10.15
CA ARG A 94 1.62 17.91 -10.60
C ARG A 94 0.80 18.16 -11.87
N SER A 95 0.80 17.19 -12.79
CA SER A 95 0.04 17.23 -14.05
C SER A 95 -0.13 15.80 -14.57
N PRO A 96 -1.01 15.00 -13.95
CA PRO A 96 -1.16 13.60 -14.34
C PRO A 96 -1.66 13.50 -15.78
N SER A 97 -0.88 12.87 -16.66
CA SER A 97 -1.26 12.59 -18.06
C SER A 97 -2.09 11.31 -18.22
N PHE A 98 -2.31 10.57 -17.13
CA PHE A 98 -3.04 9.31 -17.12
C PHE A 98 -4.52 9.49 -16.80
N ARG A 99 -5.34 8.55 -17.29
CA ARG A 99 -6.73 8.43 -16.83
C ARG A 99 -6.76 7.75 -15.46
N HIS A 100 -7.29 8.45 -14.46
CA HIS A 100 -7.53 7.89 -13.13
C HIS A 100 -8.97 7.37 -13.00
N CYS A 101 -9.12 6.08 -12.73
CA CYS A 101 -10.40 5.40 -12.60
C CYS A 101 -10.73 5.15 -11.12
N LEU A 102 -11.78 5.79 -10.63
CA LEU A 102 -12.31 5.57 -9.26
C LEU A 102 -13.29 4.38 -9.26
N PRO A 103 -13.42 3.65 -8.15
CA PRO A 103 -14.35 2.52 -8.08
C PRO A 103 -15.79 3.01 -8.27
N LEU A 104 -16.64 2.18 -8.89
CA LEU A 104 -18.06 2.50 -9.07
C LEU A 104 -18.81 2.62 -7.75
N SER A 105 -18.37 1.87 -6.73
CA SER A 105 -18.93 1.95 -5.39
C SER A 105 -18.73 3.34 -4.78
N PRO A 106 -19.77 3.93 -4.16
CA PRO A 106 -19.65 5.23 -3.51
C PRO A 106 -18.79 5.20 -2.25
N ILE A 107 -18.55 4.04 -1.63
CA ILE A 107 -17.88 3.89 -0.32
C ILE A 107 -16.56 4.68 -0.25
N PHE A 108 -15.74 4.62 -1.30
CA PHE A 108 -14.47 5.33 -1.35
C PHE A 108 -14.62 6.75 -1.92
N ARG A 109 -15.41 6.89 -2.98
CA ARG A 109 -15.53 8.13 -3.75
C ARG A 109 -16.27 9.25 -3.00
N GLU A 110 -17.16 8.85 -2.08
CA GLU A 110 -17.94 9.73 -1.21
C GLU A 110 -17.37 9.76 0.22
N SER A 111 -16.19 9.18 0.46
CA SER A 111 -15.49 9.35 1.72
C SER A 111 -14.87 10.74 1.79
N ASP A 112 -15.40 11.60 2.67
CA ASP A 112 -14.86 12.93 2.90
C ASP A 112 -13.41 12.87 3.40
N ILE A 113 -13.05 11.84 4.16
CA ILE A 113 -11.67 11.65 4.64
C ILE A 113 -10.74 11.33 3.47
N LEU A 114 -11.09 10.40 2.57
CA LEU A 114 -10.26 10.14 1.39
C LEU A 114 -10.17 11.38 0.50
N ARG A 115 -11.26 12.14 0.35
CA ARG A 115 -11.25 13.37 -0.43
C ARG A 115 -10.31 14.42 0.15
N GLY A 116 -10.52 14.83 1.40
CA GLY A 116 -9.78 15.93 2.02
C GLY A 116 -8.37 15.58 2.48
N ALA A 117 -8.11 14.33 2.88
CA ALA A 117 -6.80 13.92 3.39
C ALA A 117 -5.91 13.26 2.34
N ILE A 118 -6.47 12.71 1.26
CA ILE A 118 -5.71 11.94 0.26
C ILE A 118 -5.85 12.53 -1.14
N PHE A 119 -7.05 12.59 -1.72
CA PHE A 119 -7.23 12.97 -3.13
C PHE A 119 -6.89 14.43 -3.41
N GLU A 120 -7.48 15.36 -2.66
CA GLU A 120 -7.22 16.79 -2.83
C GLU A 120 -5.74 17.14 -2.57
N PRO A 121 -5.10 16.69 -1.47
CA PRO A 121 -3.68 16.95 -1.24
C PRO A 121 -2.78 16.31 -2.30
N LEU A 122 -3.14 15.15 -2.87
CA LEU A 122 -2.38 14.52 -3.95
C LEU A 122 -2.52 15.21 -5.30
N GLY A 123 -3.48 16.13 -5.45
CA GLY A 123 -3.82 16.73 -6.73
C GLY A 123 -4.37 15.70 -7.73
N VAL A 124 -4.97 14.61 -7.23
CA VAL A 124 -5.53 13.56 -8.06
C VAL A 124 -7.06 13.64 -8.07
N ALA A 125 -7.62 13.72 -9.27
CA ALA A 125 -9.04 13.55 -9.52
C ALA A 125 -9.22 12.30 -10.37
N GLY A 126 -10.39 11.66 -10.29
CA GLY A 126 -10.69 10.51 -11.12
C GLY A 126 -12.17 10.41 -11.43
N THR A 127 -12.50 9.58 -12.41
CA THR A 127 -13.88 9.33 -12.83
C THR A 127 -14.29 7.90 -12.49
N PRO A 128 -15.54 7.67 -12.06
CA PRO A 128 -16.04 6.30 -11.86
C PRO A 128 -15.93 5.51 -13.16
N ALA A 129 -15.30 4.33 -13.10
CA ALA A 129 -15.20 3.43 -14.24
C ALA A 129 -15.08 1.98 -13.78
N PRO A 130 -15.43 0.99 -14.62
CA PRO A 130 -15.13 -0.41 -14.35
C PRO A 130 -13.62 -0.65 -14.23
N TYR A 131 -13.25 -1.44 -13.23
CA TYR A 131 -11.88 -1.87 -12.98
C TYR A 131 -11.60 -3.15 -13.77
N PRO A 132 -10.31 -3.50 -14.00
CA PRO A 132 -9.98 -4.81 -14.58
C PRO A 132 -10.38 -5.95 -13.64
N ASP A 133 -10.59 -7.14 -14.19
CA ASP A 133 -11.00 -8.33 -13.41
C ASP A 133 -9.92 -8.84 -12.44
N THR A 134 -8.67 -8.40 -12.63
CA THR A 134 -7.57 -8.69 -11.70
C THR A 134 -7.92 -8.26 -10.27
N CYS A 135 -7.75 -9.17 -9.31
CA CYS A 135 -8.04 -8.87 -7.90
C CYS A 135 -6.83 -8.33 -7.14
N PHE A 136 -5.66 -8.96 -7.32
CA PHE A 136 -4.45 -8.67 -6.54
C PHE A 136 -3.38 -7.99 -7.39
N TRP A 137 -2.61 -7.13 -6.74
CA TRP A 137 -1.43 -6.49 -7.32
C TRP A 137 -0.15 -7.15 -6.79
N GLY A 138 0.83 -7.29 -7.69
CA GLY A 138 2.20 -7.70 -7.36
C GLY A 138 2.69 -8.83 -8.26
N HIS A 139 3.87 -9.34 -7.93
CA HIS A 139 4.43 -10.54 -8.52
C HIS A 139 5.09 -11.38 -7.44
N GLY A 140 4.71 -12.66 -7.37
CA GLY A 140 5.22 -13.65 -6.43
C GLY A 140 6.05 -14.69 -7.17
N HIS A 141 7.08 -15.21 -6.50
CA HIS A 141 7.92 -16.32 -7.00
C HIS A 141 7.51 -17.66 -6.41
N GLU A 142 6.81 -17.67 -5.26
CA GLU A 142 6.22 -18.87 -4.67
C GLU A 142 4.79 -19.06 -5.16
N CYS A 143 4.30 -20.31 -5.18
CA CYS A 143 2.92 -20.63 -5.53
C CYS A 143 2.28 -21.68 -4.61
N ALA A 144 1.04 -21.44 -4.18
CA ALA A 144 0.22 -22.38 -3.42
C ALA A 144 -1.24 -21.93 -3.41
N ASP A 145 -2.18 -22.90 -3.40
CA ASP A 145 -3.62 -22.65 -3.35
C ASP A 145 -4.09 -21.61 -4.38
N ASP A 146 -3.56 -21.71 -5.60
CA ASP A 146 -3.87 -20.80 -6.71
C ASP A 146 -3.46 -19.34 -6.47
N PHE A 147 -2.58 -19.07 -5.50
CA PHE A 147 -1.91 -17.78 -5.33
C PHE A 147 -0.44 -17.85 -5.66
N THR A 148 0.07 -16.79 -6.29
CA THR A 148 1.49 -16.44 -6.21
C THR A 148 1.72 -15.49 -5.05
N PHE A 149 2.83 -15.67 -4.34
CA PHE A 149 3.18 -14.85 -3.20
C PHE A 149 4.69 -14.70 -3.04
N ARG A 150 5.09 -13.79 -2.15
CA ARG A 150 6.47 -13.65 -1.68
C ARG A 150 6.51 -13.99 -0.21
N VAL A 151 7.59 -14.63 0.21
CA VAL A 151 7.86 -14.92 1.63
C VAL A 151 9.02 -14.03 2.08
N ASP A 152 8.86 -13.42 3.25
CA ASP A 152 9.97 -12.86 4.00
C ASP A 152 10.12 -13.67 5.29
N GLU A 153 11.08 -14.60 5.27
CA GLU A 153 11.37 -15.48 6.40
C GLU A 153 11.85 -14.72 7.64
N ARG A 154 12.47 -13.54 7.46
CA ARG A 154 12.98 -12.74 8.58
C ARG A 154 11.85 -12.03 9.33
N ALA A 155 10.81 -11.65 8.60
CA ALA A 155 9.62 -10.99 9.15
C ALA A 155 8.50 -11.98 9.53
N ASP A 156 8.67 -13.27 9.20
CA ASP A 156 7.59 -14.27 9.19
C ASP A 156 6.33 -13.72 8.50
N ALA A 157 6.54 -13.25 7.26
CA ALA A 157 5.56 -12.51 6.49
C ALA A 157 5.31 -13.14 5.12
N ILE A 158 4.04 -13.21 4.74
CA ILE A 158 3.59 -13.57 3.39
C ILE A 158 2.97 -12.35 2.73
N TYR A 159 3.37 -12.08 1.48
CA TYR A 159 2.75 -11.06 0.64
C TYR A 159 2.05 -11.71 -0.55
N LEU A 160 0.72 -11.77 -0.52
CA LEU A 160 -0.11 -12.25 -1.63
C LEU A 160 0.04 -11.29 -2.82
N CYS A 161 0.27 -11.86 -4.01
CA CYS A 161 0.61 -11.08 -5.21
C CYS A 161 -0.41 -11.23 -6.33
N GLN A 162 -0.66 -12.45 -6.81
CA GLN A 162 -1.63 -12.70 -7.89
C GLN A 162 -2.39 -14.01 -7.66
N HIS A 163 -3.57 -14.12 -8.26
CA HIS A 163 -4.29 -15.38 -8.38
C HIS A 163 -3.93 -16.06 -9.71
N ALA A 164 -3.69 -17.37 -9.70
CA ALA A 164 -3.19 -18.16 -10.82
C ALA A 164 -4.17 -18.20 -11.99
N GLY A 165 -5.48 -18.24 -11.71
CA GLY A 165 -6.51 -18.13 -12.74
C GLY A 165 -6.63 -16.73 -13.38
N GLY A 166 -5.89 -15.75 -12.86
CA GLY A 166 -5.76 -14.42 -13.45
C GLY A 166 -7.10 -13.68 -13.61
N PRO A 167 -7.29 -12.90 -14.70
CA PRO A 167 -8.49 -12.10 -14.92
C PRO A 167 -9.73 -12.92 -15.32
N PHE A 168 -9.62 -14.24 -15.47
CA PHE A 168 -10.73 -15.10 -15.91
C PHE A 168 -11.51 -15.70 -14.74
N MET A 169 -11.03 -15.54 -13.51
CA MET A 169 -11.69 -16.08 -12.32
C MET A 169 -12.71 -15.10 -11.77
N ALA A 170 -13.87 -15.61 -11.39
CA ALA A 170 -14.85 -14.81 -10.67
C ALA A 170 -14.33 -14.48 -9.26
N GLU A 171 -14.62 -13.27 -8.80
CA GLU A 171 -14.19 -12.77 -7.48
C GLU A 171 -14.60 -13.70 -6.32
N ARG A 172 -15.77 -14.36 -6.44
CA ARG A 172 -16.25 -15.35 -5.45
C ARG A 172 -15.33 -16.57 -5.34
N ASP A 173 -14.81 -17.04 -6.46
CA ASP A 173 -13.96 -18.23 -6.49
C ASP A 173 -12.57 -17.88 -5.93
N VAL A 174 -12.02 -16.73 -6.33
CA VAL A 174 -10.79 -16.16 -5.75
C VAL A 174 -10.93 -16.01 -4.22
N THR A 175 -12.10 -15.61 -3.74
CA THR A 175 -12.40 -15.50 -2.30
C THR A 175 -12.37 -16.86 -1.61
N ALA A 176 -12.97 -17.89 -2.22
CA ALA A 176 -12.97 -19.24 -1.65
C ALA A 176 -11.56 -19.83 -1.57
N ASP A 177 -10.73 -19.59 -2.60
CA ASP A 177 -9.33 -20.02 -2.63
C ASP A 177 -8.50 -19.26 -1.60
N LEU A 178 -8.74 -17.95 -1.41
CA LEU A 178 -8.10 -17.17 -0.35
C LEU A 178 -8.37 -17.76 1.04
N LEU A 179 -9.62 -18.07 1.36
CA LEU A 179 -9.97 -18.65 2.66
C LEU A 179 -9.31 -20.02 2.86
N ARG A 180 -9.17 -20.81 1.80
CA ARG A 180 -8.43 -22.09 1.82
C ARG A 180 -6.94 -21.87 2.10
N PHE A 181 -6.32 -20.91 1.42
CA PHE A 181 -4.92 -20.51 1.61
C PHE A 181 -4.68 -20.11 3.09
N LEU A 182 -5.51 -19.21 3.63
CA LEU A 182 -5.39 -18.72 5.00
C LEU A 182 -5.56 -19.82 6.04
N LYS A 183 -6.47 -20.78 5.80
CA LYS A 183 -6.67 -21.93 6.68
C LYS A 183 -5.43 -22.83 6.74
N ARG A 184 -4.75 -23.05 5.60
CA ARG A 184 -3.54 -23.89 5.51
C ARG A 184 -2.30 -23.19 6.09
N ARG A 185 -2.24 -21.86 6.02
CA ARG A 185 -1.12 -21.02 6.48
C ARG A 185 -1.39 -20.31 7.80
N GLY A 186 -2.30 -20.85 8.61
CA GLY A 186 -2.86 -20.19 9.79
C GLY A 186 -1.88 -19.83 10.92
N THR A 187 -0.62 -20.26 10.84
CA THR A 187 0.45 -19.95 11.80
C THR A 187 1.31 -18.74 11.42
N THR A 188 1.13 -18.16 10.23
CA THR A 188 1.96 -17.04 9.76
C THR A 188 1.61 -15.77 10.53
N ALA A 189 2.60 -15.10 11.13
CA ALA A 189 2.37 -13.92 11.96
C ALA A 189 1.87 -12.70 11.16
N TYR A 190 2.20 -12.62 9.87
CA TYR A 190 1.77 -11.53 8.99
C TYR A 190 1.39 -12.03 7.58
N VAL A 191 0.23 -11.59 7.09
CA VAL A 191 -0.17 -11.72 5.69
C VAL A 191 -0.61 -10.37 5.15
N GLY A 192 0.06 -9.88 4.11
CA GLY A 192 -0.25 -8.63 3.43
C GLY A 192 -0.71 -8.86 1.99
N ALA A 193 -1.59 -8.00 1.49
CA ALA A 193 -2.02 -8.03 0.09
C ALA A 193 -2.41 -6.64 -0.39
N ILE A 194 -2.10 -6.33 -1.64
CA ILE A 194 -2.62 -5.15 -2.32
C ILE A 194 -3.74 -5.61 -3.25
N VAL A 195 -4.95 -5.12 -3.02
CA VAL A 195 -6.17 -5.55 -3.72
C VAL A 195 -6.80 -4.35 -4.41
N LEU A 196 -7.30 -4.52 -5.64
CA LEU A 196 -8.02 -3.46 -6.34
C LEU A 196 -9.25 -3.03 -5.55
N ALA A 197 -9.48 -1.72 -5.43
CA ALA A 197 -10.47 -1.17 -4.49
C ALA A 197 -11.93 -1.51 -4.85
N ASP A 198 -12.22 -1.94 -6.08
CA ASP A 198 -13.57 -2.34 -6.50
C ASP A 198 -13.96 -3.77 -6.09
N LYS A 199 -13.00 -4.60 -5.65
CA LYS A 199 -13.21 -6.01 -5.29
C LYS A 199 -13.85 -6.17 -3.92
N LEU A 200 -15.04 -5.60 -3.75
CA LEU A 200 -15.71 -5.48 -2.46
C LEU A 200 -16.11 -6.83 -1.84
N THR A 201 -16.43 -7.85 -2.65
CA THR A 201 -16.75 -9.19 -2.13
C THR A 201 -15.51 -9.82 -1.51
N LEU A 202 -14.37 -9.72 -2.20
CA LEU A 202 -13.09 -10.20 -1.73
C LEU A 202 -12.60 -9.41 -0.52
N VAL A 203 -12.66 -8.07 -0.58
CA VAL A 203 -12.26 -7.19 0.52
C VAL A 203 -13.11 -7.46 1.77
N LYS A 204 -14.43 -7.63 1.61
CA LYS A 204 -15.32 -8.02 2.72
C LYS A 204 -14.88 -9.32 3.37
N ALA A 205 -14.64 -10.37 2.57
CA ALA A 205 -14.17 -11.65 3.09
C ALA A 205 -12.80 -11.57 3.76
N MET A 206 -11.89 -10.72 3.26
CA MET A 206 -10.61 -10.44 3.91
C MET A 206 -10.80 -9.78 5.27
N LEU A 207 -11.67 -8.77 5.38
CA LEU A 207 -11.99 -8.12 6.65
C LEU A 207 -12.58 -9.12 7.66
N GLU A 208 -13.50 -9.97 7.21
CA GLU A 208 -14.08 -11.06 8.04
C GLU A 208 -13.02 -12.08 8.47
N ALA A 209 -12.02 -12.34 7.64
CA ALA A 209 -10.87 -13.19 7.97
C ALA A 209 -9.81 -12.52 8.87
N GLY A 210 -10.09 -11.30 9.34
CA GLY A 210 -9.24 -10.57 10.29
C GLY A 210 -8.19 -9.66 9.66
N PHE A 211 -8.26 -9.40 8.35
CA PHE A 211 -7.46 -8.33 7.74
C PHE A 211 -7.98 -6.96 8.18
N ARG A 212 -7.09 -5.97 8.13
CA ARG A 212 -7.43 -4.55 8.25
C ARG A 212 -6.94 -3.81 7.02
N ILE A 213 -7.71 -2.82 6.56
CA ILE A 213 -7.22 -1.84 5.58
C ILE A 213 -6.20 -0.96 6.33
N THR A 214 -4.99 -0.89 5.79
CA THR A 214 -3.85 -0.17 6.38
C THR A 214 -3.33 0.95 5.50
N ALA A 215 -3.68 0.92 4.21
CA ALA A 215 -3.47 2.03 3.30
C ALA A 215 -4.56 2.04 2.23
N TYR A 216 -4.94 3.25 1.81
CA TYR A 216 -5.65 3.48 0.56
C TYR A 216 -4.60 3.99 -0.44
N LEU A 217 -4.48 3.36 -1.59
CA LEU A 217 -3.41 3.61 -2.56
C LEU A 217 -4.01 4.17 -3.86
N PRO A 218 -4.17 5.51 -3.96
CA PRO A 218 -4.71 6.15 -5.15
C PRO A 218 -3.86 5.88 -6.39
N ALA A 219 -4.51 5.66 -7.52
CA ALA A 219 -3.84 5.47 -8.81
C ALA A 219 -2.67 4.46 -8.75
N TRP A 220 -2.79 3.42 -7.90
CA TRP A 220 -1.70 2.49 -7.66
C TRP A 220 -1.50 1.57 -8.86
N HIS A 221 -2.55 0.85 -9.28
CA HIS A 221 -2.46 -0.18 -10.32
C HIS A 221 -2.53 0.42 -11.72
N TRP A 222 -1.54 0.14 -12.57
CA TRP A 222 -1.56 0.48 -13.99
C TRP A 222 -2.11 -0.66 -14.85
N SER A 223 -3.11 -0.37 -15.68
CA SER A 223 -3.60 -1.31 -16.70
C SER A 223 -4.19 -0.58 -17.89
N ARG A 224 -3.81 -1.01 -19.11
CA ARG A 224 -4.36 -0.54 -20.39
C ARG A 224 -4.48 1.00 -20.51
N GLY A 225 -3.47 1.74 -20.06
CA GLY A 225 -3.45 3.20 -20.19
C GLY A 225 -4.13 3.97 -19.05
N ALA A 226 -4.66 3.27 -18.03
CA ALA A 226 -5.35 3.88 -16.90
C ALA A 226 -4.74 3.43 -15.56
N ARG A 227 -4.95 4.26 -14.53
CA ARG A 227 -4.59 3.99 -13.14
C ARG A 227 -5.84 3.70 -12.32
N TYR A 228 -5.74 2.74 -11.40
CA TYR A 228 -6.82 2.26 -10.55
C TYR A 228 -6.39 2.26 -9.09
N ASP A 229 -7.32 2.51 -8.18
CA ASP A 229 -7.06 2.52 -6.75
C ASP A 229 -6.88 1.11 -6.21
N CYS A 230 -6.03 0.98 -5.20
CA CYS A 230 -5.87 -0.26 -4.46
C CYS A 230 -6.01 -0.02 -2.95
N LEU A 231 -6.25 -1.10 -2.22
CA LEU A 231 -6.19 -1.16 -0.78
C LEU A 231 -5.01 -2.02 -0.39
N LEU A 232 -4.22 -1.57 0.58
CA LEU A 232 -3.30 -2.45 1.28
C LEU A 232 -4.02 -3.04 2.50
N LEU A 233 -4.20 -4.35 2.47
CA LEU A 233 -4.78 -5.11 3.57
C LEU A 233 -3.72 -5.94 4.27
N ALA A 234 -3.75 -5.94 5.60
CA ALA A 234 -2.85 -6.72 6.42
C ALA A 234 -3.61 -7.50 7.51
N ARG A 235 -3.37 -8.81 7.59
CA ARG A 235 -3.73 -9.66 8.72
C ARG A 235 -2.47 -9.90 9.52
N ARG A 236 -2.53 -9.63 10.82
CA ARG A 236 -1.39 -9.70 11.73
C ARG A 236 -1.85 -10.01 13.14
N ASP A 237 -0.94 -10.55 13.94
CA ASP A 237 -1.17 -10.69 15.36
C ASP A 237 -1.30 -9.32 16.04
N ASN A 238 -2.06 -9.25 17.14
CA ASN A 238 -2.26 -8.03 17.93
C ASN A 238 -1.02 -7.60 18.74
N GLY A 239 0.17 -8.07 18.38
CA GLY A 239 1.42 -7.70 19.03
C GLY A 239 1.66 -6.18 18.98
N PHE A 240 2.25 -5.62 20.04
CA PHE A 240 2.63 -4.21 20.07
C PHE A 240 3.68 -3.93 18.98
N ALA A 241 3.32 -3.10 18.00
CA ALA A 241 4.25 -2.55 17.02
C ALA A 241 4.56 -1.09 17.37
N SER A 242 5.85 -0.73 17.36
CA SER A 242 6.30 0.64 17.52
C SER A 242 5.88 1.47 16.31
N LYS A 243 5.31 2.63 16.56
CA LYS A 243 5.02 3.64 15.53
C LYS A 243 6.18 4.60 15.29
N ASN A 244 7.24 4.52 16.11
CA ASN A 244 8.46 5.32 15.93
C ASN A 244 8.21 6.84 15.76
N GLY A 245 7.23 7.38 16.49
CA GLY A 245 6.83 8.78 16.45
C GLY A 245 5.89 9.17 15.30
N LEU A 246 5.39 8.19 14.54
CA LEU A 246 4.44 8.37 13.44
C LEU A 246 2.97 8.25 13.88
N ASP A 247 2.73 8.28 15.20
CA ASP A 247 1.46 7.99 15.86
C ASP A 247 0.29 8.79 15.27
N ALA A 248 0.46 10.12 15.14
CA ALA A 248 -0.58 10.99 14.61
C ALA A 248 -1.01 10.64 13.17
N HIS A 249 -0.05 10.24 12.32
CA HIS A 249 -0.36 9.83 10.94
C HIS A 249 -1.06 8.46 10.92
N ILE A 250 -0.55 7.51 11.69
CA ILE A 250 -1.06 6.14 11.71
C ILE A 250 -2.48 6.11 12.33
N ASP A 251 -2.68 6.75 13.48
CA ASP A 251 -3.96 6.69 14.20
C ASP A 251 -5.09 7.40 13.44
N GLY A 252 -4.78 8.55 12.81
CA GLY A 252 -5.75 9.26 11.99
C GLY A 252 -6.23 8.43 10.79
N LEU A 253 -5.30 7.78 10.09
CA LEU A 253 -5.62 6.96 8.92
C LEU A 253 -6.26 5.63 9.31
N ASP A 254 -5.81 4.97 10.39
CA ASP A 254 -6.43 3.73 10.89
C ASP A 254 -7.88 3.95 11.30
N ALA A 255 -8.22 5.11 11.89
CA ALA A 255 -9.60 5.46 12.22
C ALA A 255 -10.45 5.57 10.94
N ALA A 256 -9.94 6.28 9.93
CA ALA A 256 -10.62 6.45 8.65
C ALA A 256 -10.84 5.11 7.91
N TYR A 257 -9.80 4.27 7.86
CA TYR A 257 -9.87 2.97 7.20
C TYR A 257 -10.76 1.98 7.94
N ARG A 258 -10.86 2.09 9.27
CA ARG A 258 -11.83 1.33 10.05
C ARG A 258 -13.26 1.70 9.71
N GLU A 259 -13.57 2.99 9.57
CA GLU A 259 -14.90 3.44 9.17
C GLU A 259 -15.27 2.93 7.77
N ILE A 260 -14.35 3.04 6.82
CA ILE A 260 -14.53 2.50 5.46
C ILE A 260 -14.75 0.98 5.52
N GLY A 261 -13.94 0.25 6.29
CA GLY A 261 -14.09 -1.19 6.47
C GLY A 261 -15.45 -1.58 7.06
N GLN A 262 -15.97 -0.81 8.03
CA GLN A 262 -17.30 -1.03 8.59
C GLN A 262 -18.40 -0.84 7.55
N ARG A 263 -18.30 0.18 6.68
CA ARG A 263 -19.24 0.38 5.57
C ARG A 263 -19.22 -0.81 4.61
N ILE A 264 -18.04 -1.33 4.25
CA ILE A 264 -17.90 -2.53 3.39
C ILE A 264 -18.52 -3.77 4.05
N LEU A 265 -18.34 -3.95 5.36
CA LEU A 265 -18.93 -5.08 6.08
C LEU A 265 -20.46 -4.99 6.15
N SER A 266 -21.03 -3.79 6.08
CA SER A 266 -22.47 -3.54 6.15
C SER A 266 -23.24 -3.69 4.83
N THR A 267 -22.55 -3.78 3.69
CA THR A 267 -23.14 -4.08 2.37
C THR A 267 -23.29 -5.58 2.17
#